data_AF-A0A5C4XRS9-F1
#
_entry.id   AF-A0A5C4XRS9-F1
#
_cell.length_a   1.000
_cell.length_b   1.000
_cell.length_c   1.000
_cell.angle_alpha   90.00
_cell.angle_beta   90.00
_cell.angle_gamma   90.00
#
_symmetry.space_group_name_H-M   'P 1'
#
loop_
_entity.id
_entity.type
_entity.pdbx_description
1 polymer ?
#
loop_
_entity_poly.entity_id
_entity_poly.type
_entity_poly.pdbx_seq_one_letter_code
_entity_poly.pdbx_strand_id
1 'polypeptide(L)'
;MPYSDFAYTPQNNDHDHGTDAQLLQAAHHLVDVYLVYLREHETAGDLFDTRELPASKGSLINAFRVVIATESRPGVRALLVKAGMTLAQFQENIGPRMSVRPAHQKEKPSDGHWRPEPSQIRRFDSALMRLGEDRTRLVQMFRHAADIAEHKPYYNA
;
A
#
# COMPACT_ATOMS: atom_id res chain seq x y z
N MET A 1 9.77 52.90 -43.53
CA MET A 1 9.17 51.58 -43.86
C MET A 1 10.11 50.88 -44.83
N PRO A 2 10.45 49.57 -44.71
CA PRO A 2 9.65 48.41 -44.23
C PRO A 2 10.26 47.71 -42.98
N TYR A 3 9.56 47.02 -42.05
CA TYR A 3 8.72 45.78 -42.01
C TYR A 3 9.49 44.43 -42.03
N SER A 4 9.00 43.50 -41.17
CA SER A 4 9.25 42.05 -41.04
C SER A 4 10.05 41.61 -39.80
N ASP A 5 9.69 40.58 -39.02
CA ASP A 5 8.46 39.80 -38.89
C ASP A 5 8.61 38.88 -37.66
N PHE A 6 7.47 38.42 -37.16
CA PHE A 6 7.29 37.62 -35.95
C PHE A 6 7.92 36.22 -36.05
N ALA A 7 8.56 35.79 -34.97
CA ALA A 7 8.63 34.37 -34.62
C ALA A 7 8.52 34.22 -33.10
N TYR A 8 7.31 34.43 -32.59
CA TYR A 8 6.88 33.86 -31.33
C TYR A 8 6.74 32.35 -31.59
N THR A 9 7.71 31.55 -31.16
CA THR A 9 7.50 30.09 -31.08
C THR A 9 6.77 29.82 -29.77
N PRO A 10 5.49 29.41 -29.78
CA PRO A 10 4.90 28.81 -28.60
C PRO A 10 5.63 27.49 -28.39
N GLN A 11 6.40 27.43 -27.32
CA GLN A 11 6.97 26.17 -26.85
C GLN A 11 5.80 25.33 -26.34
N ASN A 12 5.32 24.43 -27.21
CA ASN A 12 4.28 23.45 -26.94
C ASN A 12 4.58 22.72 -25.63
N ASN A 13 3.77 23.00 -24.61
CA ASN A 13 3.83 22.36 -23.29
C ASN A 13 2.88 21.15 -23.20
N ASP A 14 2.54 20.52 -24.33
CA ASP A 14 1.44 19.54 -24.41
C ASP A 14 1.88 18.06 -24.24
N HIS A 15 3.07 17.77 -23.70
CA HIS A 15 3.59 16.39 -23.65
C HIS A 15 3.50 15.69 -22.28
N ASP A 16 3.00 16.34 -21.22
CA ASP A 16 3.10 15.79 -19.85
C ASP A 16 1.78 15.24 -19.26
N HIS A 17 0.63 15.56 -19.88
CA HIS A 17 -0.67 15.13 -19.34
C HIS A 17 -1.02 13.66 -19.66
N GLY A 18 -0.45 13.11 -20.74
CA GLY A 18 -0.67 11.71 -21.12
C GLY A 18 0.01 10.72 -20.17
N THR A 19 1.19 11.06 -19.68
CA THR A 19 1.99 10.26 -18.74
C THR A 19 1.36 10.23 -17.35
N ASP A 20 0.90 11.36 -16.85
CA ASP A 20 0.29 11.46 -15.52
C ASP A 20 -1.05 10.72 -15.42
N ALA A 21 -1.91 10.86 -16.44
CA ALA A 21 -3.19 10.15 -16.49
C ALA A 21 -2.99 8.63 -16.57
N GLN A 22 -2.02 8.18 -17.38
CA GLN A 22 -1.67 6.76 -17.48
C GLN A 22 -1.08 6.21 -16.17
N LEU A 23 -0.22 6.99 -15.51
CA LEU A 23 0.35 6.63 -14.21
C LEU A 23 -0.75 6.50 -13.15
N LEU A 24 -1.70 7.44 -13.12
CA LEU A 24 -2.83 7.41 -12.20
C LEU A 24 -3.72 6.19 -12.48
N GLN A 25 -4.02 5.88 -13.74
CA GLN A 25 -4.78 4.71 -14.11
C GLN A 25 -4.08 3.40 -13.68
N ALA A 26 -2.77 3.30 -13.89
CA ALA A 26 -1.98 2.15 -13.46
C ALA A 26 -1.98 2.00 -11.92
N ALA A 27 -1.90 3.11 -11.18
CA ALA A 27 -1.98 3.11 -9.73
C ALA A 27 -3.35 2.61 -9.24
N HIS A 28 -4.45 3.09 -9.82
CA HIS A 28 -5.79 2.59 -9.52
C HIS A 28 -5.91 1.09 -9.79
N HIS A 29 -5.44 0.63 -10.94
CA HIS A 29 -5.47 -0.79 -11.28
C HIS A 29 -4.71 -1.66 -10.26
N LEU A 30 -3.52 -1.24 -9.83
CA LEU A 30 -2.76 -1.97 -8.81
C LEU A 30 -3.46 -2.01 -7.45
N VAL A 31 -4.09 -0.91 -7.04
CA VAL A 31 -4.90 -0.88 -5.82
C VAL A 31 -6.09 -1.83 -5.94
N ASP A 32 -6.80 -1.82 -7.06
CA ASP A 32 -7.96 -2.69 -7.28
C ASP A 32 -7.58 -4.17 -7.22
N VAL A 33 -6.50 -4.56 -7.91
CA VAL A 33 -5.95 -5.94 -7.86
C VAL A 33 -5.64 -6.34 -6.43
N TYR A 34 -5.05 -5.45 -5.63
CA TYR A 34 -4.76 -5.73 -4.23
C TYR A 34 -6.02 -5.83 -3.36
N LEU A 35 -7.03 -5.01 -3.60
CA LEU A 35 -8.30 -5.07 -2.88
C LEU A 35 -9.07 -6.37 -3.19
N VAL A 36 -9.03 -6.84 -4.44
CA VAL A 36 -9.56 -8.16 -4.82
C VAL A 36 -8.81 -9.26 -4.08
N TYR A 37 -7.47 -9.20 -4.07
CA TYR A 37 -6.65 -10.15 -3.33
C TYR A 37 -7.04 -10.21 -1.83
N LEU A 38 -7.19 -9.06 -1.17
CA LEU A 38 -7.61 -9.01 0.24
C LEU A 38 -9.02 -9.58 0.48
N ARG A 39 -9.91 -9.44 -0.50
CA ARG A 39 -11.27 -10.01 -0.40
C ARG A 39 -11.24 -11.53 -0.49
N GLU A 40 -10.34 -12.08 -1.30
CA GLU A 40 -10.21 -13.52 -1.53
C GLU A 40 -9.40 -14.23 -0.43
N HIS A 41 -8.56 -13.49 0.29
CA HIS A 41 -7.66 -14.04 1.30
C HIS A 41 -7.97 -13.48 2.69
N GLU A 42 -8.35 -14.33 3.65
CA GLU A 42 -8.51 -13.92 5.04
C GLU A 42 -7.15 -13.60 5.69
N THR A 43 -6.82 -12.30 5.80
CA THR A 43 -5.55 -11.79 6.33
C THR A 43 -5.54 -11.47 7.83
N ALA A 44 -6.58 -11.87 8.57
CA ALA A 44 -6.81 -11.42 9.94
C ALA A 44 -5.69 -11.85 10.92
N GLY A 45 -4.86 -10.89 11.34
CA GLY A 45 -3.83 -11.07 12.38
C GLY A 45 -2.55 -11.78 11.93
N ASP A 46 -2.48 -12.15 10.65
CA ASP A 46 -1.42 -13.02 10.15
C ASP A 46 -0.30 -12.23 9.47
N LEU A 47 0.86 -12.88 9.38
CA LEU A 47 2.04 -12.41 8.67
C LEU A 47 2.27 -13.29 7.43
N PHE A 48 2.51 -12.62 6.30
CA PHE A 48 2.62 -13.23 4.97
C PHE A 48 3.97 -12.93 4.34
N ASP A 49 4.47 -13.81 3.48
CA ASP A 49 5.67 -13.47 2.71
C ASP A 49 5.31 -12.47 1.61
N THR A 50 6.19 -11.51 1.35
CA THR A 50 6.04 -10.58 0.22
C THR A 50 5.83 -11.26 -1.13
N ARG A 51 6.27 -12.52 -1.29
CA ARG A 51 6.05 -13.32 -2.50
C ARG A 51 4.59 -13.71 -2.74
N GLU A 52 3.74 -13.60 -1.72
CA GLU A 52 2.31 -13.87 -1.83
C GLU A 52 1.52 -12.69 -2.41
N LEU A 53 2.14 -11.52 -2.55
CA LEU A 53 1.48 -10.34 -3.08
C LEU A 53 1.26 -10.44 -4.60
N PRO A 54 0.15 -9.88 -5.12
CA PRO A 54 -0.14 -9.87 -6.55
C PRO A 54 0.79 -8.94 -7.35
N ALA A 55 1.51 -8.04 -6.66
CA ALA A 55 2.52 -7.16 -7.22
C ALA A 55 3.58 -6.86 -6.16
N SER A 56 4.71 -6.27 -6.55
CA SER A 56 5.75 -5.91 -5.57
C SER A 56 5.18 -4.99 -4.48
N LYS A 57 5.60 -5.23 -3.23
CA LYS A 57 5.17 -4.40 -2.08
C LYS A 57 5.45 -2.91 -2.32
N GLY A 58 6.60 -2.57 -2.90
CA GLY A 58 6.94 -1.20 -3.25
C GLY A 58 6.01 -0.56 -4.28
N SER A 59 5.65 -1.30 -5.33
CA SER A 59 4.69 -0.84 -6.35
C SER A 59 3.32 -0.55 -5.73
N LEU A 60 2.84 -1.45 -4.87
CA LEU A 60 1.56 -1.28 -4.16
C LEU A 60 1.59 -0.06 -3.23
N ILE A 61 2.65 0.13 -2.44
CA ILE A 61 2.80 1.31 -1.57
C ILE A 61 2.74 2.60 -2.40
N ASN A 62 3.45 2.66 -3.53
CA ASN A 62 3.44 3.83 -4.40
C ASN A 62 2.06 4.06 -5.03
N ALA A 63 1.40 3.00 -5.50
CA ALA A 63 0.05 3.07 -6.03
C ALA A 63 -0.94 3.62 -4.99
N PHE A 64 -0.91 3.11 -3.76
CA PHE A 64 -1.72 3.64 -2.65
C PHE A 64 -1.43 5.12 -2.39
N ARG A 65 -0.16 5.54 -2.35
CA ARG A 65 0.19 6.96 -2.14
C ARG A 65 -0.42 7.87 -3.20
N VAL A 66 -0.32 7.49 -4.48
CA VAL A 66 -0.90 8.25 -5.59
C VAL A 66 -2.41 8.32 -5.45
N VAL A 67 -3.08 7.17 -5.32
CA VAL A 67 -4.54 7.09 -5.26
C VAL A 67 -5.12 7.81 -4.04
N ILE A 68 -4.46 7.74 -2.88
CA ILE A 68 -4.84 8.48 -1.67
C ILE A 68 -4.72 9.99 -1.89
N ALA A 69 -3.64 10.45 -2.52
CA ALA A 69 -3.39 11.87 -2.76
C ALA A 69 -4.34 12.48 -3.81
N THR A 70 -4.93 11.65 -4.67
CA THR A 70 -5.86 12.10 -5.73
C THR A 70 -7.33 11.88 -5.41
N GLU A 71 -7.67 11.10 -4.37
CA GLU A 71 -9.06 10.83 -3.99
C GLU A 71 -9.67 12.01 -3.21
N SER A 72 -10.70 12.63 -3.81
CA SER A 72 -11.39 13.80 -3.26
C SER A 72 -12.28 13.45 -2.07
N ARG A 73 -12.85 12.24 -2.04
CA ARG A 73 -13.82 11.83 -1.01
C ARG A 73 -13.08 11.37 0.26
N PRO A 74 -13.23 12.08 1.40
CA PRO A 74 -12.50 11.74 2.62
C PRO A 74 -12.82 10.33 3.15
N GLY A 75 -14.06 9.88 3.00
CA GLY A 75 -14.46 8.52 3.41
C GLY A 75 -13.74 7.44 2.61
N VAL A 76 -13.64 7.58 1.29
CA VAL A 76 -12.92 6.63 0.43
C VAL A 76 -11.43 6.68 0.72
N ARG A 77 -10.87 7.88 0.90
CA ARG A 77 -9.48 8.08 1.27
C ARG A 77 -9.12 7.39 2.59
N ALA A 78 -9.97 7.50 3.62
CA ALA A 78 -9.77 6.80 4.89
C ALA A 78 -9.79 5.27 4.72
N LEU A 79 -10.66 4.73 3.86
CA LEU A 79 -10.70 3.31 3.54
C LEU A 79 -9.44 2.86 2.78
N LEU A 80 -8.94 3.66 1.83
CA LEU A 80 -7.70 3.40 1.12
C LEU A 80 -6.49 3.37 2.06
N VAL A 81 -6.42 4.32 3.01
CA VAL A 81 -5.39 4.31 4.07
C VAL A 81 -5.50 3.01 4.86
N LYS A 82 -6.69 2.65 5.34
CA LYS A 82 -6.91 1.41 6.11
C LYS A 82 -6.52 0.16 5.34
N ALA A 83 -6.89 0.07 4.06
CA ALA A 83 -6.52 -1.04 3.19
C ALA A 83 -5.00 -1.09 2.96
N GLY A 84 -4.38 0.04 2.60
CA GLY A 84 -2.94 0.15 2.39
C GLY A 84 -2.13 -0.22 3.63
N MET A 85 -2.62 0.06 4.84
CA MET A 85 -1.98 -0.31 6.10
C MET A 85 -1.80 -1.83 6.29
N THR A 86 -2.60 -2.66 5.60
CA THR A 86 -2.45 -4.12 5.64
C THR A 86 -1.18 -4.60 4.93
N LEU A 87 -0.57 -3.79 4.06
CA LEU A 87 0.72 -4.11 3.44
C LEU A 87 1.84 -4.32 4.47
N ALA A 88 1.71 -3.77 5.69
CA ALA A 88 2.64 -4.03 6.78
C ALA A 88 2.69 -5.51 7.18
N GLN A 89 1.65 -6.30 6.92
CA GLN A 89 1.61 -7.72 7.26
C GLN A 89 2.50 -8.58 6.35
N PHE A 90 2.90 -8.05 5.18
CA PHE A 90 3.72 -8.76 4.20
C PHE A 90 5.20 -8.49 4.45
N GLN A 91 5.93 -9.48 4.94
CA GLN A 91 7.30 -9.34 5.40
C GLN A 91 8.25 -10.17 4.54
N GLU A 92 9.47 -9.65 4.31
CA GLU A 92 10.44 -10.34 3.48
C GLU A 92 11.03 -11.57 4.18
N ASN A 93 11.12 -12.67 3.43
CA ASN A 93 11.79 -13.91 3.84
C ASN A 93 11.22 -14.53 5.12
N ILE A 94 9.91 -14.37 5.35
CA ILE A 94 9.27 -15.05 6.47
C ILE A 94 8.89 -16.49 6.14
N GLY A 95 8.83 -16.86 4.86
CA GLY A 95 8.47 -18.23 4.43
C GLY A 95 6.96 -18.49 4.60
N PRO A 96 6.54 -19.68 5.09
CA PRO A 96 5.12 -19.98 5.25
C PRO A 96 4.40 -18.98 6.16
N ARG A 97 3.12 -18.71 5.84
CA ARG A 97 2.20 -17.89 6.64
C ARG A 97 2.31 -18.20 8.13
N MET A 98 2.46 -17.15 8.94
CA MET A 98 2.44 -17.23 10.41
C MET A 98 1.14 -16.65 10.93
N SER A 99 0.38 -17.45 11.70
CA SER A 99 -0.89 -17.01 12.28
C SER A 99 -0.75 -16.70 13.76
N VAL A 100 -1.23 -15.52 14.16
CA VAL A 100 -1.26 -15.10 15.57
C VAL A 100 -2.70 -15.14 16.05
N ARG A 101 -3.02 -16.16 16.84
CA ARG A 101 -4.35 -16.32 17.44
C ARG A 101 -4.26 -16.13 18.95
N PRO A 102 -5.24 -15.47 19.59
CA PRO A 102 -5.35 -15.47 21.03
C PRO A 102 -5.38 -16.91 21.55
N ALA A 103 -4.58 -17.22 22.57
CA ALA A 103 -4.61 -18.52 23.21
C ALA A 103 -6.00 -18.72 23.86
N HIS A 104 -6.82 -19.61 23.31
CA HIS A 104 -8.08 -19.98 23.95
C HIS A 104 -7.78 -20.91 25.13
N GLN A 105 -8.14 -20.46 26.34
CA GLN A 105 -7.86 -21.12 27.62
C GLN A 105 -8.52 -22.51 27.81
N LYS A 106 -9.17 -23.08 26.77
CA LYS A 106 -9.97 -24.31 26.83
C LYS A 106 -9.64 -25.36 25.75
N GLU A 107 -8.57 -25.19 24.97
CA GLU A 107 -8.10 -26.29 24.14
C GLU A 107 -7.35 -27.26 25.06
N LYS A 108 -8.00 -28.38 25.42
CA LYS A 108 -7.30 -29.52 26.01
C LYS A 108 -6.12 -29.85 25.11
N PRO A 109 -4.91 -30.07 25.65
CA PRO A 109 -3.78 -30.47 24.83
C PRO A 109 -4.16 -31.78 24.12
N SER A 110 -4.44 -31.68 22.83
CA SER A 110 -4.42 -32.82 21.93
C SER A 110 -3.01 -33.42 22.01
N ASP A 111 -2.90 -34.76 21.95
CA ASP A 111 -1.71 -35.59 22.23
C ASP A 111 -0.48 -35.37 21.30
N GLY A 112 -0.30 -34.17 20.76
CA GLY A 112 0.90 -33.72 20.09
C GLY A 112 1.28 -32.33 20.56
N HIS A 113 2.15 -32.24 21.58
CA HIS A 113 2.80 -30.99 21.96
C HIS A 113 3.63 -30.46 20.78
N TRP A 114 3.01 -29.68 19.90
CA TRP A 114 3.76 -28.88 18.93
C TRP A 114 4.47 -27.77 19.70
N ARG A 115 5.78 -27.93 19.91
CA ARG A 115 6.65 -26.86 20.38
C ARG A 115 7.29 -26.21 19.16
N PRO A 116 7.15 -24.88 18.98
CA PRO A 116 7.87 -24.19 17.92
C PRO A 116 9.38 -24.32 18.16
N GLU A 117 10.13 -24.60 17.10
CA GLU A 117 11.58 -24.65 17.14
C GLU A 117 12.16 -23.26 17.48
N PRO A 118 13.30 -23.14 18.17
CA PRO A 118 13.91 -21.85 18.51
C PRO A 118 14.16 -20.94 17.31
N SER A 119 14.38 -21.51 16.12
CA SER A 119 14.52 -20.77 14.86
C SER A 119 13.20 -20.16 14.38
N GLN A 120 12.06 -20.83 14.61
CA GLN A 120 10.73 -20.31 14.29
C GLN A 120 10.37 -19.14 15.20
N ILE A 121 10.71 -19.22 16.49
CA ILE A 121 10.50 -18.12 17.45
C ILE A 121 11.29 -16.88 17.03
N ARG A 122 12.60 -17.02 16.74
CA ARG A 122 13.43 -15.88 16.31
C ARG A 122 12.93 -15.24 15.00
N ARG A 123 12.50 -16.07 14.04
CA ARG A 123 11.90 -15.58 12.79
C ARG A 123 10.63 -14.79 13.06
N PHE A 124 9.76 -15.31 13.91
CA PHE A 124 8.54 -14.64 14.34
C PHE A 124 8.83 -13.30 15.02
N ASP A 125 9.73 -13.27 16.01
CA ASP A 125 10.13 -12.04 16.70
C ASP A 125 10.67 -10.99 15.72
N SER A 126 11.53 -11.41 14.78
CA SER A 126 12.07 -10.51 13.75
C SER A 126 10.97 -9.96 12.83
N ALA A 127 9.99 -10.79 12.45
CA ALA A 127 8.88 -10.39 11.60
C ALA A 127 7.92 -9.45 12.33
N LEU A 128 7.71 -9.64 13.64
CA LEU A 128 6.92 -8.73 14.48
C LEU A 128 7.57 -7.35 14.61
N MET A 129 8.89 -7.29 14.80
CA MET A 129 9.61 -6.02 14.87
C MET A 129 9.49 -5.26 13.54
N ARG A 130 9.74 -5.95 12.41
CA ARG A 130 9.58 -5.35 11.07
C ARG A 130 8.14 -4.93 10.78
N LEU A 131 7.14 -5.70 11.22
CA LEU A 131 5.73 -5.30 11.13
C LEU A 131 5.50 -3.94 11.83
N GLY A 132 6.05 -3.75 13.02
CA GLY A 132 5.91 -2.51 13.78
C GLY A 132 6.57 -1.31 13.09
N GLU A 133 7.79 -1.50 12.61
CA GLU A 133 8.54 -0.51 11.82
C GLU A 133 7.80 -0.14 10.54
N ASP A 134 7.35 -1.13 9.76
CA ASP A 134 6.61 -0.92 8.54
C ASP A 134 5.27 -0.22 8.78
N ARG A 135 4.54 -0.58 9.85
CA ARG A 135 3.32 0.13 10.21
C ARG A 135 3.60 1.61 10.47
N THR A 136 4.64 1.92 11.22
CA THR A 136 5.00 3.30 11.53
C THR A 136 5.34 4.07 10.25
N ARG A 137 6.12 3.46 9.36
CA ARG A 137 6.49 4.03 8.06
C ARG A 137 5.28 4.27 7.16
N LEU A 138 4.40 3.28 7.03
CA LEU A 138 3.20 3.38 6.19
C LEU A 138 2.22 4.43 6.72
N VAL A 139 2.04 4.55 8.03
CA VAL A 139 1.21 5.61 8.63
C VAL A 139 1.73 6.99 8.21
N GLN A 140 3.04 7.22 8.30
CA GLN A 140 3.64 8.49 7.91
C GLN A 140 3.42 8.77 6.41
N MET A 141 3.71 7.79 5.55
CA MET A 141 3.57 7.94 4.10
C MET A 141 2.12 8.20 3.67
N PHE A 142 1.16 7.47 4.23
CA PHE A 142 -0.24 7.57 3.84
C PHE A 142 -0.95 8.78 4.47
N ARG A 143 -0.54 9.23 5.67
CA ARG A 143 -1.00 10.52 6.22
C ARG A 143 -0.54 11.67 5.34
N HIS A 144 0.74 11.72 4.99
CA HIS A 144 1.26 12.74 4.08
C HIS A 144 0.52 12.74 2.74
N ALA A 145 0.24 11.56 2.16
CA ALA A 145 -0.56 11.46 0.95
C ALA A 145 -1.99 12.00 1.16
N ALA A 146 -2.62 11.70 2.29
CA ALA A 146 -3.95 12.20 2.60
C ALA A 146 -3.99 13.73 2.77
N ASP A 147 -2.95 14.30 3.38
CA ASP A 147 -2.82 15.75 3.57
C ASP A 147 -2.73 16.48 2.21
N ILE A 148 -2.03 15.92 1.22
CA ILE A 148 -1.97 16.49 -0.14
C ILE A 148 -3.38 16.61 -0.75
N ALA A 149 -4.23 15.59 -0.56
CA ALA A 149 -5.59 15.60 -1.08
C ALA A 149 -6.45 16.70 -0.42
N GLU A 150 -6.22 16.99 0.87
CA GLU A 150 -6.97 17.98 1.64
C GLU A 150 -6.59 19.42 1.29
N HIS A 151 -5.35 19.64 0.87
CA HIS A 151 -4.84 20.97 0.48
C HIS A 151 -4.94 21.22 -1.03
N LYS A 152 -5.59 20.34 -1.80
CA LYS A 152 -5.73 20.52 -3.25
C LYS A 152 -6.69 21.69 -3.54
N PRO A 153 -6.24 22.75 -4.25
CA PRO A 153 -7.11 23.87 -4.57
C PRO A 153 -8.29 23.38 -5.43
N TYR A 154 -9.51 23.78 -5.04
CA TYR A 154 -10.71 23.55 -5.83
C TYR A 154 -10.60 24.35 -7.13
N TYR A 155 -10.12 23.72 -8.20
CA TYR A 155 -10.35 24.24 -9.54
C TYR A 155 -11.79 23.90 -9.91
N ASN A 156 -12.67 24.89 -9.75
CA ASN A 156 -14.00 24.84 -10.35
C ASN A 156 -13.82 24.80 -11.87
N ALA A 157 -14.25 23.71 -12.50
CA ALA A 157 -14.48 23.62 -13.93
C ALA A 157 -15.84 24.25 -14.28
#